data_AF-A0A2A6NZ88-F1
#
_entry.id   AF-A0A2A6NZ88-F1
#
_cell.length_a   1.000
_cell.length_b   1.000
_cell.length_c   1.000
_cell.angle_alpha   90.00
_cell.angle_beta   90.00
_cell.angle_gamma   90.00
#
_symmetry.space_group_name_H-M   'P 1'
#
loop_
_entity.id
_entity.type
_entity.pdbx_description
1 polymer ?
#
loop_
_entity_poly.entity_id
_entity_poly.type
_entity_poly.pdbx_seq_one_letter_code
_entity_poly.pdbx_strand_id
1 'polypeptide(L)' 'MNIYRYRFNCVCPSDQTTVTYDLTITSPGKVLAEDIRTICDAGPSHQEDLADKLAALGGEQVIRAIHQGVEIETRRP' A
#
# COMPACT_ATOMS: atom_id res chain seq x y z
N MET A 1 18.59 -8.19 -1.55
CA MET A 1 17.13 -8.14 -1.61
C MET A 1 16.64 -7.55 -0.30
N ASN A 2 15.97 -6.40 -0.36
CA ASN A 2 15.42 -5.71 0.80
C ASN A 2 13.92 -5.99 0.88
N ILE A 3 13.40 -6.17 2.09
CA ILE A 3 11.98 -6.40 2.34
C ILE A 3 11.48 -5.33 3.30
N TYR A 4 10.51 -4.55 2.86
CA TYR A 4 9.88 -3.49 3.64
C TYR A 4 8.46 -3.94 3.98
N ARG A 5 8.07 -3.79 5.25
CA ARG A 5 6.71 -4.09 5.71
C ARG A 5 6.16 -2.90 6.47
N TYR A 6 4.95 -2.49 6.13
CA TYR A 6 4.28 -1.40 6.78
C TYR A 6 2.79 -1.70 6.90
N ARG A 7 2.24 -1.48 8.09
CA ARG A 7 0.82 -1.58 8.35
C ARG A 7 0.28 -0.18 8.59
N PHE A 8 -0.71 0.23 7.81
CA PHE A 8 -1.22 1.59 7.82
C PHE A 8 -2.73 1.62 7.63
N ASN A 9 -3.32 2.77 7.96
CA ASN A 9 -4.75 3.02 7.79
C ASN A 9 -4.96 4.07 6.70
N CYS A 10 -5.92 3.84 5.81
CA CYS A 10 -6.35 4.83 4.84
C CYS A 10 -7.88 4.82 4.75
N VAL A 11 -8.47 5.98 4.49
CA VAL A 11 -9.91 6.13 4.33
C VAL A 11 -10.29 5.78 2.90
N CYS A 12 -11.22 4.85 2.73
CA CYS A 12 -11.79 4.53 1.43
C CYS A 12 -12.66 5.71 0.93
N PRO A 13 -12.38 6.29 -0.25
CA PRO A 13 -13.19 7.39 -0.78
C PRO A 13 -14.65 7.00 -1.03
N SER A 14 -14.93 5.73 -1.36
CA SER A 14 -16.27 5.27 -1.76
C SER A 14 -17.27 5.24 -0.60
N ASP A 15 -16.84 4.89 0.61
CA ASP A 15 -17.74 4.68 1.75
C ASP A 15 -17.28 5.34 3.06
N GLN A 16 -16.16 6.08 3.03
CA GLN A 16 -15.57 6.79 4.16
C GLN A 16 -15.12 5.88 5.32
N THR A 17 -15.06 4.56 5.11
CA THR A 17 -14.55 3.65 6.13
C THR A 17 -13.03 3.68 6.18
N THR A 18 -12.49 3.58 7.40
CA THR A 18 -11.05 3.41 7.59
C THR A 18 -10.69 1.94 7.37
N VAL A 19 -9.80 1.68 6.42
CA VAL A 19 -9.32 0.35 6.08
C VAL A 19 -7.87 0.22 6.54
N THR A 20 -7.56 -0.89 7.19
CA THR A 20 -6.19 -1.25 7.58
C THR A 20 -5.55 -2.11 6.49
N TYR A 21 -4.41 -1.67 5.98
CA TYR A 21 -3.65 -2.33 4.93
C TYR A 21 -2.35 -2.91 5.47
N ASP A 22 -1.99 -4.10 5.00
CA ASP A 22 -0.67 -4.70 5.15
C ASP A 22 0.08 -4.60 3.82
N LEU A 23 1.15 -3.80 3.78
CA LEU A 23 2.03 -3.62 2.64
C LEU A 23 3.31 -4.44 2.80
N THR A 24 3.73 -5.12 1.74
CA THR A 24 5.07 -5.69 1.58
C THR A 24 5.68 -5.20 0.27
N ILE A 25 6.89 -4.65 0.31
CA ILE A 25 7.69 -4.32 -0.88
C ILE A 25 8.98 -5.13 -0.85
N THR A 26 9.29 -5.79 -1.96
CA THR A 26 10.50 -6.58 -2.15
C THR A 26 11.33 -5.96 -3.28
N SER A 27 12.48 -5.37 -2.95
CA SER A 27 13.28 -4.62 -3.92
C SER A 27 14.76 -5.02 -3.90
N PRO A 28 15.42 -5.15 -5.08
CA PRO A 28 16.87 -5.30 -5.14
C PRO A 28 17.61 -4.01 -4.75
N GLY A 29 16.93 -2.85 -4.85
CA GLY A 29 17.46 -1.53 -4.52
C GLY A 29 17.02 -1.03 -3.13
N LYS A 30 17.47 0.18 -2.79
CA LYS A 30 17.02 0.88 -1.59
C LYS A 30 15.71 1.60 -1.89
N VAL A 31 14.67 1.29 -1.14
CA VAL A 31 13.45 2.11 -1.03
C VAL A 31 13.54 2.91 0.28
N LEU A 32 13.22 4.20 0.24
CA LEU A 32 13.19 5.04 1.45
C LEU A 32 11.92 4.77 2.24
N ALA A 33 12.05 4.56 3.55
CA ALA A 33 10.91 4.36 4.42
C ALA A 33 10.03 5.63 4.50
N GLU A 34 10.63 6.82 4.38
CA GLU A 34 9.87 8.07 4.29
C GLU A 34 8.98 8.16 3.06
N ASP A 35 9.40 7.65 1.90
CA ASP A 35 8.59 7.66 0.67
C ASP A 35 7.40 6.72 0.79
N ILE A 36 7.61 5.52 1.36
CA ILE A 36 6.53 4.57 1.66
C ILE A 36 5.47 5.24 2.55
N ARG A 37 5.91 5.86 3.65
CA ARG A 37 5.00 6.55 4.58
C ARG A 37 4.29 7.72 3.92
N THR A 38 5.01 8.53 3.14
CA THR A 38 4.44 9.69 2.45
C THR A 38 3.32 9.28 1.51
N ILE A 39 3.48 8.19 0.76
CA ILE A 39 2.44 7.68 -0.14
C ILE A 39 1.25 7.10 0.65
N CYS A 40 1.51 6.30 1.67
CA CYS A 40 0.47 5.68 2.50
C CYS A 40 -0.35 6.70 3.31
N ASP A 41 0.27 7.81 3.73
CA ASP A 41 -0.34 8.84 4.57
C ASP A 41 -0.89 10.03 3.74
N ALA A 42 -0.87 9.95 2.40
CA ALA A 42 -1.24 11.05 1.48
C ALA A 42 -2.74 11.44 1.51
N GLY A 43 -3.58 10.70 2.24
CA GLY A 43 -5.01 10.97 2.39
C GLY A 43 -5.90 9.82 1.87
N PRO A 44 -7.21 10.07 1.71
CA PRO A 44 -8.16 9.08 1.22
C PRO A 44 -7.77 8.56 -0.17
N SER A 45 -7.80 7.24 -0.35
CA SER A 45 -7.40 6.59 -1.60
C SER A 45 -7.98 5.19 -1.71
N HIS A 46 -8.23 4.73 -2.94
CA HIS A 46 -8.52 3.31 -3.19
C HIS A 46 -7.23 2.49 -3.09
N GLN A 47 -7.37 1.18 -2.85
CA GLN A 47 -6.24 0.27 -2.73
C GLN A 47 -5.40 0.22 -4.02
N GLU A 48 -6.07 0.22 -5.17
CA GLU A 48 -5.46 0.19 -6.50
C GLU A 48 -4.67 1.46 -6.79
N ASP A 49 -5.21 2.63 -6.43
CA ASP A 49 -4.51 3.91 -6.58
C ASP A 49 -3.27 3.98 -5.68
N LEU A 50 -3.34 3.45 -4.46
CA LEU A 50 -2.18 3.32 -3.56
C LEU A 50 -1.14 2.37 -4.15
N ALA A 51 -1.58 1.23 -4.68
CA ALA A 51 -0.73 0.24 -5.33
C ALA A 51 0.04 0.83 -6.51
N ASP A 52 -0.62 1.64 -7.34
CA ASP A 52 0.01 2.28 -8.51
C ASP A 52 1.04 3.34 -8.09
N LYS A 53 0.77 4.11 -7.03
CA LYS A 53 1.74 5.07 -6.47
C LYS A 53 2.96 4.35 -5.85
N LEU A 54 2.73 3.25 -5.14
CA LEU A 54 3.80 2.47 -4.50
C LEU A 54 4.68 1.74 -5.53
N ALA A 55 4.12 1.33 -6.67
CA ALA A 55 4.87 0.75 -7.78
C ALA A 55 5.95 1.71 -8.33
N ALA A 56 5.74 3.02 -8.23
CA ALA A 56 6.74 4.02 -8.64
C ALA A 56 8.03 3.99 -7.80
N LEU A 57 8.00 3.38 -6.60
CA LEU A 57 9.20 3.16 -5.77
C LEU A 57 10.08 2.00 -6.29
N GLY A 58 9.52 1.18 -7.19
CA GLY A 58 10.14 0.02 -7.80
C GLY A 58 10.21 -1.22 -6.90
N GLY A 59 10.21 -2.38 -7.55
CA GLY A 59 10.24 -3.68 -6.88
C GLY A 59 8.84 -4.22 -6.63
N GLU A 60 8.76 -5.52 -6.40
CA GLU A 60 7.49 -6.23 -6.27
C GLU A 60 6.77 -5.83 -4.98
N GLN A 61 5.56 -5.30 -5.12
CA GLN A 61 4.72 -4.87 -4.01
C GLN A 61 3.43 -5.69 -3.91
N VAL A 62 3.02 -5.94 -2.67
CA VAL A 62 1.77 -6.61 -2.31
C VAL A 62 1.08 -5.78 -1.23
N ILE A 63 -0.17 -5.38 -1.48
CA ILE A 63 -1.06 -4.77 -0.49
C ILE A 63 -2.22 -5.72 -0.21
N ARG A 64 -2.53 -5.92 1.07
CA ARG A 64 -3.66 -6.71 1.53
C ARG A 64 -4.52 -5.91 2.49
N ALA A 65 -5.84 -6.07 2.39
CA ALA A 65 -6.78 -5.57 3.38
C ALA A 65 -8.07 -6.37 3.36
N ILE A 66 -8.89 -6.17 4.40
CA ILE A 66 -10.30 -6.57 4.40
C ILE A 66 -11.13 -5.29 4.36
N HIS A 67 -11.97 -5.16 3.33
CA HIS A 67 -12.87 -4.03 3.16
C HIS A 67 -14.30 -4.54 2.96
N GLN A 68 -15.24 -4.09 3.80
CA GLN A 68 -16.63 -4.56 3.79
C GLN A 68 -16.77 -6.10 3.89
N GLY A 69 -15.86 -6.75 4.62
CA GLY A 69 -15.82 -8.22 4.76
C GLY A 69 -15.20 -8.97 3.58
N VAL A 70 -14.73 -8.27 2.54
CA VAL A 70 -14.04 -8.84 1.38
C VAL A 70 -12.53 -8.69 1.57
N GLU A 71 -11.78 -9.79 1.42
CA GLU A 71 -10.32 -9.75 1.34
C GLU A 71 -9.90 -9.29 -0.06
N ILE A 72 -9.03 -8.27 -0.10
CA ILE A 72 -8.51 -7.69 -1.33
C ILE A 72 -6.99 -7.78 -1.31
N GLU A 73 -6.40 -8.41 -2.32
CA GLU A 73 -4.96 -8.45 -2.54
C GLU A 73 -4.62 -7.80 -3.87
N THR A 74 -3.81 -6.74 -3.83
CA THR A 74 -3.33 -6.04 -5.02
C THR A 74 -1.82 -6.21 -5.14
N ARG A 75 -1.35 -6.54 -6.35
CA ARG A 75 0.07 -6.73 -6.68
C ARG A 75 0.50 -5.78 -7.79
N ARG A 76 1.73 -5.24 -7.70
CA ARG A 76 2.42 -4.51 -8.78
C ARG A 76 3.92 -4.83 -8.79
N PRO A 77 4.58 -4.81 -9.96
CA PRO A 77 6.04 -4.86 -10.07
C PRO A 77 6.72 -3.53 -9.71
#